data_AF-A0A3E0DVE6-F1
#
_entry.id   AF-A0A3E0DVE6-F1
#
_cell.length_a   1.000
_cell.length_b   1.000
_cell.length_c   1.000
_cell.angle_alpha   90.00
_cell.angle_beta   90.00
_cell.angle_gamma   90.00
#
_symmetry.space_group_name_H-M   'P 1'
#
loop_
_entity.id
_entity.type
_entity.pdbx_description
1 polymer ?
#
loop_
_entity_poly.entity_id
_entity_poly.type
_entity_poly.pdbx_seq_one_letter_code
_entity_poly.pdbx_strand_id
1 'polypeptide(L)'
;MKYDLLHTEIYQTPCPECKAISFPITNENLSNYFHGIVMKCPKCDTKLDWWSLLLRHFDWDFPSYTYAIVGGYTTSLRIYMKAGEIFILDLEKIGIPKESKILQTSYTPNGEGLFPVELHGNTPVRHYIPNIINLYGRQFGEPEEETPVAVQINWAEKSAENEIWENIISAVEAFTAKNYNACVIPSNVSVESTLNNLMTKYFSPFAPKDKVEDFLSNGATYSYQLNILLPLVAHNSDFPKMPDNIRGSLNRLRGLRNSLAHRGKTAKQIDKKTISELICSSAFGLSYLNLLQERIDKREINCH
;
A
#
# COMPACT_ATOMS: atom_id res chain seq x y z
N MET A 1 19.96 -12.38 22.95
CA MET A 1 18.56 -12.32 22.51
C MET A 1 18.41 -13.39 21.45
N LYS A 2 17.62 -14.44 21.70
CA LYS A 2 17.52 -15.60 20.81
C LYS A 2 16.28 -15.43 19.96
N TYR A 3 16.48 -15.23 18.66
CA TYR A 3 15.41 -15.22 17.66
C TYR A 3 15.88 -15.97 16.43
N ASP A 4 14.94 -16.61 15.76
CA ASP A 4 15.15 -17.22 14.46
C ASP A 4 14.43 -16.37 13.43
N LEU A 5 15.18 -15.61 12.63
CA LEU A 5 14.61 -14.90 11.48
C LEU A 5 14.19 -15.95 10.45
N LEU A 6 12.90 -15.99 10.13
CA LEU A 6 12.37 -16.98 9.18
C LEU A 6 12.50 -16.47 7.75
N HIS A 7 11.97 -15.27 7.48
CA HIS A 7 12.08 -14.61 6.18
C HIS A 7 11.60 -13.15 6.27
N THR A 8 12.12 -12.34 5.35
CA THR A 8 11.53 -11.05 4.97
C THR A 8 11.19 -11.13 3.49
N GLU A 9 9.96 -10.83 3.12
CA GLU A 9 9.51 -10.92 1.73
C GLU A 9 8.56 -9.78 1.35
N ILE A 10 8.56 -9.46 0.06
CA ILE A 10 7.52 -8.66 -0.57
C ILE A 10 6.25 -9.52 -0.58
N TYR A 11 5.09 -8.90 -0.38
CA TYR A 11 3.84 -9.62 -0.52
C TYR A 11 3.72 -10.31 -1.87
N GLN A 12 3.19 -11.52 -1.82
CA GLN A 12 2.98 -12.34 -2.98
C GLN A 12 1.51 -12.64 -3.16
N THR A 13 1.11 -12.87 -4.41
CA THR A 13 -0.25 -13.19 -4.77
C THR A 13 -0.30 -14.58 -5.43
N PRO A 14 -1.01 -15.57 -4.87
CA PRO A 14 -1.04 -16.95 -5.36
C PRO A 14 -1.81 -17.10 -6.68
N CYS A 15 -1.41 -17.97 -7.59
CA CYS A 15 -2.18 -18.27 -8.79
C CYS A 15 -3.65 -18.58 -8.43
N PRO A 16 -4.66 -17.96 -9.09
CA PRO A 16 -6.05 -18.11 -8.71
C PRO A 16 -6.57 -19.53 -8.95
N GLU A 17 -6.03 -20.22 -9.95
CA GLU A 17 -6.42 -21.58 -10.31
C GLU A 17 -5.64 -22.62 -9.51
N CYS A 18 -4.32 -22.69 -9.65
CA CYS A 18 -3.55 -23.78 -9.05
C CYS A 18 -3.07 -23.51 -7.61
N LYS A 19 -3.08 -22.26 -7.15
CA LYS A 19 -2.62 -21.79 -5.82
C LYS A 19 -1.20 -22.19 -5.40
N ALA A 20 -0.46 -22.86 -6.28
CA ALA A 20 0.83 -23.48 -5.95
C ALA A 20 2.03 -22.59 -6.28
N ILE A 21 1.83 -21.52 -7.05
CA ILE A 21 2.86 -20.53 -7.38
C ILE A 21 2.33 -19.18 -6.91
N SER A 22 3.15 -18.43 -6.20
CA SER A 22 2.87 -17.08 -5.77
C SER A 22 3.76 -16.09 -6.51
N PHE A 23 3.18 -14.94 -6.89
CA PHE A 23 3.85 -13.92 -7.68
C PHE A 23 4.09 -12.70 -6.81
N PRO A 24 5.33 -12.19 -6.72
CA PRO A 24 5.61 -10.97 -5.98
C PRO A 24 4.90 -9.78 -6.64
N ILE A 25 4.40 -8.84 -5.85
CA ILE A 25 3.78 -7.62 -6.36
C ILE A 25 4.89 -6.60 -6.61
N THR A 26 5.34 -6.47 -7.86
CA THR A 26 6.47 -5.62 -8.25
C THR A 26 6.07 -4.58 -9.28
N ASN A 27 6.87 -3.51 -9.40
CA ASN A 27 6.70 -2.50 -10.45
C ASN A 27 6.79 -3.09 -11.86
N GLU A 28 7.62 -4.12 -12.06
CA GLU A 28 7.71 -4.83 -13.35
C GLU A 28 6.38 -5.50 -13.71
N ASN A 29 5.76 -6.18 -12.76
CA ASN A 29 4.49 -6.86 -12.97
C ASN A 29 3.34 -5.88 -13.28
N LEU A 30 3.32 -4.73 -12.59
CA LEU A 30 2.36 -3.66 -12.87
C LEU A 30 2.65 -2.97 -14.22
N SER A 31 3.92 -2.77 -14.57
CA SER A 31 4.31 -2.26 -15.89
C SER A 31 3.85 -3.19 -17.01
N ASN A 32 4.06 -4.50 -16.88
CA ASN A 32 3.59 -5.51 -17.82
C ASN A 32 2.07 -5.44 -18.01
N TYR A 33 1.31 -5.27 -16.92
CA TYR A 33 -0.13 -5.08 -16.98
C TYR A 33 -0.53 -3.86 -17.84
N PHE A 34 0.10 -2.70 -17.63
CA PHE A 34 -0.22 -1.50 -18.41
C PHE A 34 0.16 -1.62 -19.90
N HIS A 35 1.21 -2.38 -20.21
CA HIS A 35 1.61 -2.67 -21.59
C HIS A 35 0.78 -3.79 -22.25
N GLY A 36 -0.20 -4.37 -21.55
CA GLY A 36 -1.00 -5.47 -22.07
C GLY A 36 -0.23 -6.79 -22.22
N ILE A 37 0.92 -6.91 -21.56
CA ILE A 37 1.73 -8.13 -21.56
C ILE A 37 1.02 -9.16 -20.68
N VAL A 38 0.54 -10.23 -21.32
CA VAL A 38 -0.17 -11.30 -20.62
C VAL A 38 0.82 -12.21 -19.93
N MET A 39 0.85 -12.14 -18.61
CA MET A 39 1.62 -13.07 -17.78
C MET A 39 0.84 -14.37 -17.58
N LYS A 40 1.55 -15.50 -17.48
CA LYS A 40 0.93 -16.81 -17.28
C LYS A 40 1.53 -17.52 -16.08
N CYS A 41 0.71 -18.35 -15.42
CA CYS A 41 1.22 -19.24 -14.41
C CYS A 41 2.09 -20.34 -15.03
N PRO A 42 3.36 -20.53 -14.60
CA PRO A 42 4.24 -21.54 -15.18
C PRO A 42 3.77 -22.98 -14.90
N LYS A 43 2.90 -23.18 -13.90
CA LYS A 43 2.39 -24.50 -13.51
C LYS A 43 1.12 -24.90 -14.27
N CYS A 44 0.16 -23.98 -14.45
CA CYS A 44 -1.16 -24.30 -14.99
C CYS A 44 -1.55 -23.48 -16.23
N ASP A 45 -0.63 -22.69 -16.78
CA ASP A 45 -0.80 -21.82 -17.97
C ASP A 45 -1.92 -20.78 -17.88
N THR A 46 -2.57 -20.63 -16.73
CA THR A 46 -3.61 -19.62 -16.50
C THR A 46 -3.05 -18.23 -16.76
N LYS A 47 -3.75 -17.46 -17.60
CA LYS A 47 -3.48 -16.04 -17.82
C LYS A 47 -3.78 -15.25 -16.54
N LEU A 48 -2.81 -14.49 -16.08
CA LEU A 48 -2.88 -13.71 -14.86
C LEU A 48 -3.39 -12.31 -15.19
N ASP A 49 -4.57 -11.97 -14.66
CA ASP A 49 -5.07 -10.60 -14.67
C ASP A 49 -4.69 -9.91 -13.36
N TRP A 50 -3.65 -9.06 -13.39
CA TRP A 50 -3.14 -8.36 -12.22
C TRP A 50 -4.20 -7.53 -11.50
N TRP A 51 -5.14 -6.94 -12.24
CA TRP A 51 -6.24 -6.19 -11.65
C TRP A 51 -7.09 -7.09 -10.74
N SER A 52 -7.60 -8.20 -11.28
CA SER A 52 -8.40 -9.15 -10.49
C SER A 52 -7.59 -9.82 -9.38
N LEU A 53 -6.30 -10.10 -9.61
CA LEU A 53 -5.42 -10.70 -8.60
C LEU A 53 -5.17 -9.78 -7.41
N LEU A 54 -5.02 -8.47 -7.64
CA LEU A 54 -4.82 -7.52 -6.57
C LEU A 54 -6.13 -7.20 -5.86
N LEU A 55 -7.23 -7.03 -6.61
CA LEU A 55 -8.54 -6.72 -6.04
C LEU A 55 -9.04 -7.78 -5.04
N ARG A 56 -8.74 -9.07 -5.27
CA ARG A 56 -9.16 -10.15 -4.36
C ARG A 56 -8.50 -10.11 -2.97
N HIS A 57 -7.39 -9.39 -2.77
CA HIS A 57 -6.79 -9.27 -1.43
C HIS A 57 -7.71 -8.55 -0.46
N PHE A 58 -8.62 -7.72 -0.96
CA PHE A 58 -9.67 -7.10 -0.14
C PHE A 58 -10.78 -8.07 0.27
N ASP A 59 -10.93 -9.20 -0.43
CA ASP A 59 -11.92 -10.22 -0.07
C ASP A 59 -11.44 -11.07 1.11
N TRP A 60 -10.13 -11.13 1.33
CA TRP A 60 -9.54 -11.86 2.44
C TRP A 60 -9.75 -11.09 3.76
N ASP A 61 -10.22 -11.78 4.79
CA ASP A 61 -10.46 -11.17 6.12
C ASP A 61 -9.17 -10.96 6.93
N PHE A 62 -8.01 -11.05 6.28
CA PHE A 62 -6.69 -10.89 6.87
C PHE A 62 -6.09 -9.54 6.43
N PRO A 63 -5.97 -8.56 7.35
CA PRO A 63 -5.50 -7.21 7.04
C PRO A 63 -4.14 -7.14 6.32
N SER A 64 -3.22 -8.05 6.65
CA SER A 64 -1.88 -8.12 6.07
C SER A 64 -1.89 -8.09 4.54
N TYR A 65 -2.80 -8.81 3.91
CA TYR A 65 -2.90 -8.87 2.46
C TYR A 65 -3.38 -7.57 1.81
N THR A 66 -4.08 -6.70 2.54
CA THR A 66 -4.48 -5.41 1.99
C THR A 66 -3.29 -4.45 1.90
N TYR A 67 -2.28 -4.59 2.77
CA TYR A 67 -1.03 -3.83 2.70
C TYR A 67 -0.15 -4.22 1.50
N ALA A 68 -0.38 -5.40 0.93
CA ALA A 68 0.27 -5.85 -0.30
C ALA A 68 0.08 -4.89 -1.47
N ILE A 69 -1.07 -4.23 -1.53
CA ILE A 69 -1.45 -3.34 -2.63
C ILE A 69 -0.72 -2.00 -2.57
N VAL A 70 -0.15 -1.64 -1.42
CA VAL A 70 0.58 -0.38 -1.19
C VAL A 70 2.09 -0.57 -1.07
N GLY A 71 2.61 -1.72 -1.53
CA GLY A 71 4.04 -2.00 -1.52
C GLY A 71 4.59 -2.36 -0.13
N GLY A 72 3.76 -2.98 0.72
CA GLY A 72 4.21 -3.47 2.01
C GLY A 72 5.17 -4.67 1.92
N TYR A 73 5.87 -4.89 3.01
CA TYR A 73 6.73 -6.04 3.29
C TYR A 73 6.18 -6.80 4.48
N THR A 74 6.50 -8.09 4.54
CA THR A 74 6.26 -8.94 5.71
C THR A 74 7.59 -9.48 6.21
N THR A 75 7.85 -9.32 7.51
CA THR A 75 8.94 -9.99 8.21
C THR A 75 8.36 -10.97 9.22
N SER A 76 8.75 -12.23 9.10
CA SER A 76 8.36 -13.31 10.00
C SER A 76 9.56 -13.80 10.79
N LEU A 77 9.42 -13.93 12.09
CA LEU A 77 10.44 -14.45 12.98
C LEU A 77 9.83 -15.28 14.10
N ARG A 78 10.67 -16.09 14.75
CA ARG A 78 10.33 -16.76 16.00
C ARG A 78 11.17 -16.18 17.12
N ILE A 79 10.51 -15.71 18.17
CA ILE A 79 11.15 -15.33 19.42
C ILE A 79 10.84 -16.38 20.48
N TYR A 80 11.62 -16.37 21.55
CA TYR A 80 11.46 -17.29 22.66
C TYR A 80 11.29 -16.48 23.94
N MET A 81 10.18 -16.68 24.64
CA MET A 81 9.77 -15.87 25.78
C MET A 81 9.61 -16.72 27.03
N LYS A 82 9.87 -16.11 28.19
CA LYS A 82 9.61 -16.70 29.51
C LYS A 82 8.47 -15.97 30.19
N ALA A 83 7.70 -16.70 31.01
CA ALA A 83 6.65 -16.10 31.82
C ALA A 83 7.26 -15.12 32.85
N GLY A 84 6.65 -13.94 32.99
CA GLY A 84 7.10 -12.90 33.93
C GLY A 84 8.27 -12.04 33.43
N GLU A 85 8.82 -12.32 32.26
CA GLU A 85 9.94 -11.55 31.69
C GLU A 85 9.49 -10.60 30.57
N ILE A 86 10.28 -9.55 30.36
CA ILE A 86 10.12 -8.62 29.24
C ILE A 86 11.10 -9.02 28.14
N PHE A 87 10.58 -9.25 26.95
CA PHE A 87 11.36 -9.37 25.71
C PHE A 87 11.35 -8.03 24.98
N ILE A 88 12.53 -7.51 24.65
CA ILE A 88 12.68 -6.28 23.86
C ILE A 88 12.96 -6.68 22.42
N LEU A 89 12.00 -6.45 21.53
CA LEU A 89 12.15 -6.69 20.10
C LEU A 89 12.57 -5.39 19.40
N ASP A 90 13.80 -5.36 18.92
CA ASP A 90 14.39 -4.25 18.17
C ASP A 90 14.31 -4.56 16.66
N LEU A 91 13.46 -3.81 15.95
CA LEU A 91 13.15 -4.06 14.54
C LEU A 91 14.34 -3.78 13.62
N GLU A 92 15.21 -2.84 13.99
CA GLU A 92 16.42 -2.53 13.23
C GLU A 92 17.40 -3.70 13.26
N LYS A 93 17.52 -4.38 14.40
CA LYS A 93 18.39 -5.56 14.55
C LYS A 93 17.95 -6.77 13.71
N ILE A 94 16.69 -6.82 13.29
CA ILE A 94 16.16 -7.88 12.42
C ILE A 94 16.06 -7.45 10.95
N GLY A 95 16.62 -6.28 10.61
CA GLY A 95 16.75 -5.80 9.24
C GLY A 95 15.61 -4.89 8.74
N ILE A 96 14.69 -4.48 9.61
CA ILE A 96 13.67 -3.49 9.25
C ILE A 96 14.28 -2.08 9.39
N PRO A 97 14.30 -1.27 8.32
CA PRO A 97 14.86 0.09 8.39
C PRO A 97 14.19 0.94 9.45
N LYS A 98 14.97 1.73 10.19
CA LYS A 98 14.49 2.61 11.27
C LYS A 98 13.43 3.63 10.84
N GLU A 99 13.48 4.05 9.58
CA GLU A 99 12.53 5.01 9.01
C GLU A 99 11.24 4.35 8.48
N SER A 100 11.13 3.02 8.50
CA SER A 100 9.95 2.31 8.04
C SER A 100 8.72 2.60 8.89
N LYS A 101 7.54 2.61 8.25
CA LYS A 101 6.26 2.59 8.96
C LYS A 101 5.87 1.16 9.26
N ILE A 102 5.67 0.85 10.53
CA ILE A 102 5.13 -0.43 10.95
C ILE A 102 3.60 -0.35 10.87
N LEU A 103 3.01 -1.20 10.05
CA LEU A 103 1.59 -1.19 9.69
C LEU A 103 0.77 -2.09 10.62
N GLN A 104 1.35 -3.23 10.98
CA GLN A 104 0.71 -4.21 11.86
C GLN A 104 1.75 -5.17 12.43
N THR A 105 1.54 -5.59 13.67
CA THR A 105 2.24 -6.70 14.30
C THR A 105 1.23 -7.75 14.73
N SER A 106 1.64 -9.00 14.72
CA SER A 106 0.89 -10.09 15.33
C SER A 106 1.83 -11.05 16.03
N TYR A 107 1.41 -11.52 17.21
CA TYR A 107 2.15 -12.43 18.06
C TYR A 107 1.29 -13.66 18.31
N THR A 108 1.81 -14.84 17.99
CA THR A 108 1.09 -16.11 18.16
C THR A 108 1.97 -17.06 18.99
N PRO A 109 1.62 -17.34 20.26
CA PRO A 109 2.34 -18.31 21.07
C PRO A 109 2.12 -19.72 20.51
N ASN A 110 3.19 -20.50 20.42
CA ASN A 110 3.16 -21.92 20.06
C ASN A 110 3.22 -22.74 21.34
N GLY A 111 2.08 -22.96 21.99
CA GLY A 111 1.96 -23.71 23.24
C GLY A 111 0.96 -23.07 24.21
N GLU A 112 0.93 -23.59 25.43
CA GLU A 112 0.03 -23.14 26.52
C GLU A 112 0.83 -22.62 27.73
N GLY A 113 2.05 -22.11 27.53
CA GLY A 113 2.87 -21.57 28.61
C GLY A 113 2.60 -20.10 28.93
N LEU A 114 2.45 -19.27 27.89
CA LEU A 114 2.25 -17.83 28.01
C LEU A 114 1.52 -17.21 26.83
N PHE A 115 1.03 -16.00 27.07
CA PHE A 115 0.52 -15.10 26.05
C PHE A 115 1.38 -13.81 26.00
N PRO A 116 1.90 -13.39 24.83
CA PRO A 116 2.66 -12.16 24.71
C PRO A 116 1.76 -10.93 24.84
N VAL A 117 2.16 -9.98 25.68
CA VAL A 117 1.43 -8.72 25.90
C VAL A 117 2.33 -7.55 25.52
N GLU A 118 1.92 -6.75 24.54
CA GLU A 118 2.65 -5.53 24.19
C GLU A 118 2.52 -4.47 25.28
N LEU A 119 3.66 -4.00 25.79
CA LEU A 119 3.74 -2.96 26.81
C LEU A 119 3.86 -1.59 26.15
N HIS A 120 3.03 -0.65 26.60
CA HIS A 120 3.06 0.75 26.18
C HIS A 120 3.16 1.68 27.40
N GLY A 121 3.50 2.95 27.17
CA GLY A 121 3.52 3.97 28.21
C GLY A 121 2.12 4.32 28.75
N ASN A 122 2.06 5.20 29.77
CA ASN A 122 0.81 5.65 30.40
C ASN A 122 -0.19 6.28 29.41
N THR A 123 0.30 6.78 28.27
CA THR A 123 -0.52 7.30 27.18
C THR A 123 -0.16 6.53 25.91
N PRO A 124 -0.90 5.46 25.58
CA PRO A 124 -0.65 4.73 24.34
C PRO A 124 -0.92 5.63 23.15
N VAL A 125 0.06 5.77 22.26
CA VAL A 125 -0.14 6.40 20.96
C VAL A 125 -0.93 5.42 20.11
N ARG A 126 -2.19 5.73 19.83
CA ARG A 126 -3.03 4.89 18.97
C ARG A 126 -2.57 5.02 17.52
N HIS A 127 -2.53 3.91 16.79
CA HIS A 127 -2.15 3.86 15.37
C HIS A 127 -0.67 4.18 15.07
N TYR A 128 0.21 4.12 16.07
CA TYR A 128 1.66 4.18 15.87
C TYR A 128 2.31 2.97 16.54
N ILE A 129 3.05 2.19 15.77
CA ILE A 129 3.83 1.06 16.30
C ILE A 129 5.32 1.46 16.25
N PRO A 130 6.02 1.48 17.39
CA PRO A 130 7.42 1.86 17.45
C PRO A 130 8.34 0.78 16.88
N ASN A 131 9.55 1.17 16.48
CA ASN A 131 10.62 0.24 16.08
C ASN A 131 11.22 -0.57 17.24
N ILE A 132 10.88 -0.24 18.49
CA ILE A 132 11.25 -1.02 19.66
C ILE A 132 9.95 -1.45 20.34
N ILE A 133 9.68 -2.76 20.33
CA ILE A 133 8.48 -3.36 20.86
C ILE A 133 8.84 -4.10 22.14
N ASN A 134 8.14 -3.79 23.23
CA ASN A 134 8.33 -4.47 24.51
C ASN A 134 7.20 -5.48 24.70
N LEU A 135 7.53 -6.76 24.84
CA LEU A 135 6.57 -7.84 25.02
C LEU A 135 6.76 -8.45 26.41
N TYR A 136 5.70 -8.46 27.21
CA TYR A 136 5.65 -9.15 28.50
C TYR A 136 5.06 -10.55 28.33
N GLY A 137 5.77 -11.57 28.82
CA GLY A 137 5.28 -12.95 28.85
C GLY A 137 4.25 -13.13 29.97
N ARG A 138 2.97 -12.86 29.70
CA ARG A 138 1.91 -13.14 30.68
C ARG A 138 1.68 -14.64 30.75
N GLN A 139 1.91 -15.25 31.91
CA GLN A 139 1.60 -16.67 32.10
C GLN A 139 0.13 -16.94 31.74
N PHE A 140 -0.06 -17.99 30.94
CA PHE A 140 -1.37 -18.42 30.46
C PHE A 140 -1.30 -19.92 30.30
N GLY A 141 -1.94 -20.69 31.17
CA GLY A 141 -1.82 -22.15 31.22
C GLY A 141 -0.69 -22.63 32.13
N GLU A 142 -0.22 -23.86 31.87
CA GLU A 142 0.82 -24.52 32.65
C GLU A 142 2.19 -23.89 32.36
N PRO A 143 3.00 -23.58 33.39
CA PRO A 143 4.26 -22.90 33.18
C PRO A 143 5.26 -23.76 32.38
N GLU A 144 5.69 -23.23 31.25
CA GLU A 144 6.82 -23.74 30.46
C GLU A 144 8.09 -22.94 30.78
N GLU A 145 9.27 -23.54 30.63
CA GLU A 145 10.55 -22.84 30.81
C GLU A 145 10.73 -21.71 29.78
N GLU A 146 10.30 -21.96 28.54
CA GLU A 146 10.38 -21.04 27.42
C GLU A 146 9.31 -21.40 26.38
N THR A 147 8.47 -20.44 25.99
CA THR A 147 7.44 -20.63 24.98
C THR A 147 7.88 -19.94 23.68
N PRO A 148 7.94 -20.65 22.54
CA PRO A 148 8.17 -20.04 21.24
C PRO A 148 6.98 -19.19 20.82
N VAL A 149 7.23 -17.97 20.35
CA VAL A 149 6.21 -17.05 19.82
C VAL A 149 6.54 -16.72 18.38
N ALA A 150 5.62 -17.03 17.47
CA ALA A 150 5.68 -16.57 16.09
C ALA A 150 5.30 -15.08 16.05
N VAL A 151 6.17 -14.29 15.44
CA VAL A 151 5.98 -12.84 15.25
C VAL A 151 5.91 -12.57 13.76
N GLN A 152 4.86 -11.88 13.34
CA GLN A 152 4.72 -11.36 11.99
C GLN A 152 4.62 -9.84 12.05
N ILE A 153 5.37 -9.17 11.20
CA ILE A 153 5.48 -7.71 11.15
C ILE A 153 5.24 -7.28 9.72
N ASN A 154 4.16 -6.53 9.52
CA ASN A 154 3.85 -5.89 8.25
C ASN A 154 4.34 -4.45 8.32
N TRP A 155 5.18 -4.06 7.37
CA TRP A 155 5.83 -2.76 7.37
C TRP A 155 5.98 -2.26 5.95
N ALA A 156 6.22 -0.97 5.77
CA ALA A 156 6.51 -0.44 4.45
C ALA A 156 7.65 0.59 4.56
N GLU A 157 8.51 0.59 3.55
CA GLU A 157 9.61 1.55 3.46
C GLU A 157 9.05 2.94 3.24
N LYS A 158 9.44 3.86 4.11
CA LYS A 158 9.10 5.27 3.95
C LYS A 158 9.83 5.81 2.73
N SER A 159 9.08 6.24 1.71
CA SER A 159 9.66 6.92 0.56
C SER A 159 9.96 8.38 0.93
N ALA A 160 10.93 9.00 0.24
CA ALA A 160 11.27 10.41 0.44
C ALA A 160 10.08 11.37 0.14
N GLU A 161 9.04 10.89 -0.55
CA GLU A 161 7.78 11.61 -0.80
C GLU A 161 6.72 11.23 0.26
N ASN A 162 6.98 11.69 1.48
CA ASN A 162 6.37 11.18 2.71
C ASN A 162 4.83 11.37 2.79
N GLU A 163 4.24 12.43 2.23
CA GLU A 163 2.81 12.71 2.43
C GLU A 163 1.85 11.91 1.52
N ILE A 164 2.25 11.64 0.28
CA ILE A 164 1.41 10.92 -0.70
C ILE A 164 1.28 9.45 -0.31
N TRP A 165 2.38 8.88 0.16
CA TRP A 165 2.46 7.49 0.60
C TRP A 165 1.69 7.26 1.91
N GLU A 166 1.77 8.19 2.85
CA GLU A 166 0.96 8.14 4.08
C GLU A 166 -0.53 8.18 3.78
N ASN A 167 -0.97 8.90 2.75
CA ASN A 167 -2.37 8.94 2.34
C ASN A 167 -2.86 7.56 1.90
N ILE A 168 -2.15 6.85 1.00
CA ILE A 168 -2.65 5.54 0.53
C ILE A 168 -2.63 4.49 1.64
N ILE A 169 -1.65 4.53 2.56
CA ILE A 169 -1.64 3.66 3.74
C ILE A 169 -2.81 3.97 4.66
N SER A 170 -3.07 5.26 4.93
CA SER A 170 -4.22 5.67 5.76
C SER A 170 -5.55 5.17 5.19
N ALA A 171 -5.68 5.09 3.86
CA ALA A 171 -6.85 4.51 3.23
C ALA A 171 -6.97 2.99 3.49
N VAL A 172 -5.87 2.25 3.43
CA VAL A 172 -5.85 0.82 3.72
C VAL A 172 -6.11 0.55 5.21
N GLU A 173 -5.50 1.32 6.11
CA GLU A 173 -5.78 1.23 7.56
C GLU A 173 -7.27 1.48 7.85
N ALA A 174 -7.86 2.51 7.24
CA ALA A 174 -9.29 2.77 7.35
C ALA A 174 -10.15 1.63 6.80
N PHE A 175 -9.72 0.98 5.72
CA PHE A 175 -10.40 -0.19 5.16
C PHE A 175 -10.36 -1.37 6.13
N THR A 176 -9.20 -1.67 6.72
CA THR A 176 -9.05 -2.77 7.69
C THR A 176 -9.87 -2.53 8.96
N ALA A 177 -10.03 -1.26 9.36
CA ALA A 177 -10.92 -0.84 10.43
C ALA A 177 -12.42 -0.81 10.04
N LYS A 178 -12.77 -1.25 8.82
CA LYS A 178 -14.13 -1.24 8.24
C LYS A 178 -14.76 0.16 8.17
N ASN A 179 -13.93 1.20 8.17
CA ASN A 179 -14.36 2.59 8.01
C ASN A 179 -14.24 3.04 6.55
N TYR A 180 -15.15 2.53 5.71
CA TYR A 180 -15.08 2.72 4.25
C TYR A 180 -15.20 4.18 3.80
N ASN A 181 -15.91 5.03 4.56
CA ASN A 181 -15.99 6.46 4.24
C ASN A 181 -14.63 7.16 4.44
N ALA A 182 -13.89 6.78 5.50
CA ALA A 182 -12.58 7.34 5.78
C ALA A 182 -11.50 6.93 4.75
N CYS A 183 -11.78 5.95 3.90
CA CYS A 183 -10.87 5.55 2.82
C CYS A 183 -10.88 6.54 1.64
N VAL A 184 -11.98 7.28 1.42
CA VAL A 184 -12.23 8.02 0.17
C VAL A 184 -11.27 9.20 -0.02
N ILE A 185 -11.16 10.06 0.99
CA ILE A 185 -10.31 11.25 0.92
C ILE A 185 -8.84 10.87 0.73
N PRO A 186 -8.23 10.03 1.59
CA PRO A 186 -6.82 9.65 1.44
C PRO A 186 -6.53 8.95 0.10
N SER A 187 -7.42 8.06 -0.36
CA SER A 187 -7.26 7.40 -1.67
C SER A 187 -7.26 8.41 -2.82
N ASN A 188 -8.16 9.41 -2.78
CA ASN A 188 -8.22 10.43 -3.83
C ASN A 188 -7.00 11.36 -3.79
N VAL A 189 -6.64 11.85 -2.61
CA VAL A 189 -5.54 12.80 -2.41
C VAL A 189 -4.22 12.21 -2.88
N SER A 190 -3.94 10.94 -2.58
CA SER A 190 -2.71 10.30 -3.03
C SER A 190 -2.54 10.37 -4.56
N VAL A 191 -3.58 10.01 -5.33
CA VAL A 191 -3.53 10.07 -6.80
C VAL A 191 -3.54 11.50 -7.32
N GLU A 192 -4.41 12.37 -6.79
CA GLU A 192 -4.55 13.75 -7.24
C GLU A 192 -3.26 14.55 -7.04
N SER A 193 -2.63 14.45 -5.87
CA SER A 193 -1.35 15.10 -5.58
C SER A 193 -0.22 14.56 -6.46
N THR A 194 -0.13 13.24 -6.64
CA THR A 194 0.89 12.64 -7.52
C THR A 194 0.72 13.09 -8.97
N LEU A 195 -0.53 13.09 -9.47
CA LEU A 195 -0.83 13.54 -10.82
C LEU A 195 -0.48 15.01 -11.00
N ASN A 196 -0.85 15.86 -10.04
CA ASN A 196 -0.55 17.28 -10.10
C ASN A 196 0.96 17.54 -10.09
N ASN A 197 1.72 16.80 -9.27
CA ASN A 197 3.18 16.90 -9.22
C ASN A 197 3.81 16.49 -10.57
N LEU A 198 3.37 15.36 -11.14
CA LEU A 198 3.82 14.90 -12.45
C LEU A 198 3.52 15.93 -13.55
N MET A 199 2.30 16.48 -13.57
CA MET A 199 1.91 17.50 -14.54
C MET A 199 2.72 18.79 -14.35
N THR A 200 2.92 19.23 -13.11
CA THR A 200 3.71 20.43 -12.80
C THR A 200 5.14 20.24 -13.30
N LYS A 201 5.77 19.09 -13.00
CA LYS A 201 7.12 18.77 -13.46
C LYS A 201 7.19 18.73 -14.99
N TYR A 202 6.25 18.06 -15.65
CA TYR A 202 6.22 17.94 -17.11
C TYR A 202 6.03 19.28 -17.83
N PHE A 203 5.20 20.19 -17.30
CA PHE A 203 4.89 21.46 -17.96
C PHE A 203 5.83 22.62 -17.60
N SER A 204 6.57 22.52 -16.47
CA SER A 204 7.51 23.56 -16.00
C SER A 204 8.61 23.94 -17.01
N PRO A 205 9.08 23.06 -17.91
CA PRO A 205 10.00 23.45 -18.98
C PRO A 205 9.39 24.37 -20.06
N PHE A 206 8.05 24.40 -20.19
CA PHE A 206 7.36 25.11 -21.28
C PHE A 206 6.82 26.49 -20.87
N ALA A 207 6.65 26.74 -19.57
CA ALA A 207 6.12 27.99 -19.06
C ALA A 207 6.61 28.27 -17.62
N PRO A 208 6.62 29.53 -17.17
CA PRO A 208 6.94 29.88 -15.79
C PRO A 208 6.10 29.09 -14.77
N LYS A 209 6.72 28.68 -13.67
CA LYS A 209 6.13 27.79 -12.66
C LYS A 209 4.78 28.30 -12.12
N ASP A 210 4.66 29.60 -11.85
CA ASP A 210 3.44 30.24 -11.37
C ASP A 210 2.29 30.12 -12.38
N LYS A 211 2.58 30.23 -13.68
CA LYS A 211 1.60 30.04 -14.76
C LYS A 211 1.19 28.58 -14.92
N VAL A 212 2.12 27.66 -14.74
CA VAL A 212 1.82 26.21 -14.75
C VAL A 212 0.93 25.84 -13.58
N GLU A 213 1.25 26.29 -12.36
CA GLU A 213 0.44 26.04 -11.17
C GLU A 213 -0.97 26.63 -11.30
N ASP A 214 -1.09 27.88 -11.79
CA ASP A 214 -2.38 28.52 -12.05
C ASP A 214 -3.19 27.75 -13.11
N PHE A 215 -2.55 27.35 -14.22
CA PHE A 215 -3.19 26.53 -15.24
C PHE A 215 -3.69 25.20 -14.69
N LEU A 216 -2.87 24.46 -13.94
CA LEU A 216 -3.24 23.15 -13.39
C LEU A 216 -4.29 23.23 -12.27
N SER A 217 -4.34 24.35 -11.55
CA SER A 217 -5.32 24.55 -10.48
C SER A 217 -6.67 25.05 -11.00
N ASN A 218 -6.66 25.99 -11.95
CA ASN A 218 -7.85 26.73 -12.38
C ASN A 218 -8.32 26.37 -13.80
N GLY A 219 -7.39 26.18 -14.74
CA GLY A 219 -7.71 25.92 -16.15
C GLY A 219 -7.91 24.44 -16.48
N ALA A 220 -7.07 23.58 -15.90
CA ALA A 220 -7.05 22.14 -16.10
C ALA A 220 -7.15 21.42 -14.76
N THR A 221 -8.32 21.50 -14.12
CA THR A 221 -8.62 20.81 -12.86
C THR A 221 -8.32 19.30 -12.93
N TYR A 222 -8.24 18.62 -11.78
CA TYR A 222 -7.95 17.18 -11.68
C TYR A 222 -8.68 16.30 -12.71
N SER A 223 -9.95 16.61 -13.03
CA SER A 223 -10.71 15.90 -14.07
C SER A 223 -10.10 16.05 -15.46
N TYR A 224 -9.68 17.26 -15.83
CA TYR A 224 -9.02 17.52 -17.11
C TYR A 224 -7.61 16.93 -17.13
N GLN A 225 -6.88 17.00 -16.01
CA GLN A 225 -5.58 16.36 -15.89
C GLN A 225 -5.69 14.85 -16.14
N LEU A 226 -6.60 14.17 -15.45
CA LEU A 226 -6.76 12.71 -15.55
C LEU A 226 -7.28 12.25 -16.92
N ASN A 227 -8.21 13.00 -17.52
CA ASN A 227 -8.93 12.55 -18.71
C ASN A 227 -8.33 13.06 -20.04
N ILE A 228 -7.56 14.16 -20.02
CA ILE A 228 -7.00 14.79 -21.22
C ILE A 228 -5.48 14.88 -21.15
N LEU A 229 -4.92 15.52 -20.11
CA LEU A 229 -3.48 15.78 -20.06
C LEU A 229 -2.68 14.50 -19.84
N LEU A 230 -3.14 13.60 -18.95
CA LEU A 230 -2.45 12.35 -18.67
C LEU A 230 -2.32 11.45 -19.92
N PRO A 231 -3.39 11.19 -20.71
CA PRO A 231 -3.25 10.50 -21.99
C PRO A 231 -2.31 11.19 -22.98
N LEU A 232 -2.33 12.53 -23.04
CA LEU A 232 -1.43 13.30 -23.92
C LEU A 232 0.03 13.10 -23.51
N VAL A 233 0.36 13.27 -22.23
CA VAL A 233 1.71 13.10 -21.68
C VAL A 233 2.19 11.65 -21.87
N ALA A 234 1.33 10.67 -21.60
CA ALA A 234 1.66 9.26 -21.82
C ALA A 234 1.97 8.96 -23.28
N HIS A 235 1.11 9.43 -24.21
CA HIS A 235 1.33 9.26 -25.64
C HIS A 235 2.63 9.91 -26.10
N ASN A 236 2.89 11.16 -25.68
CA ASN A 236 4.12 11.87 -26.01
C ASN A 236 5.38 11.18 -25.46
N SER A 237 5.24 10.37 -24.41
CA SER A 237 6.34 9.66 -23.74
C SER A 237 6.49 8.19 -24.19
N ASP A 238 5.77 7.79 -25.24
CA ASP A 238 5.67 6.40 -25.71
C ASP A 238 5.24 5.42 -24.60
N PHE A 239 4.34 5.86 -23.72
CA PHE A 239 3.81 5.08 -22.61
C PHE A 239 2.34 4.71 -22.86
N PRO A 240 1.89 3.48 -22.50
CA PRO A 240 0.51 3.06 -22.70
C PRO A 240 -0.46 3.98 -21.97
N LYS A 241 -1.64 4.19 -22.55
CA LYS A 241 -2.73 4.91 -21.89
C LYS A 241 -3.24 4.10 -20.69
N MET A 242 -3.50 4.78 -19.57
CA MET A 242 -4.16 4.18 -18.40
C MET A 242 -5.47 3.47 -18.80
N PRO A 243 -5.68 2.21 -18.35
CA PRO A 243 -6.92 1.47 -18.59
C PRO A 243 -8.18 2.23 -18.16
N ASP A 244 -9.24 2.13 -18.96
CA ASP A 244 -10.47 2.89 -18.76
C ASP A 244 -11.23 2.51 -17.48
N ASN A 245 -11.12 1.27 -17.01
CA ASN A 245 -11.68 0.82 -15.73
C ASN A 245 -11.02 1.53 -14.55
N ILE A 246 -9.69 1.67 -14.53
CA ILE A 246 -8.96 2.38 -13.48
C ILE A 246 -9.32 3.87 -13.52
N ARG A 247 -9.24 4.49 -14.70
CA ARG A 247 -9.58 5.91 -14.89
C ARG A 247 -11.03 6.23 -14.52
N GLY A 248 -11.97 5.35 -14.86
CA GLY A 248 -13.38 5.48 -14.49
C GLY A 248 -13.59 5.43 -12.97
N SER A 249 -12.91 4.51 -12.29
CA SER A 249 -12.94 4.40 -10.84
C SER A 249 -12.30 5.59 -10.13
N LEU A 250 -11.20 6.15 -10.65
CA LEU A 250 -10.60 7.38 -10.13
C LEU A 250 -11.54 8.59 -10.27
N ASN A 251 -12.25 8.71 -11.39
CA ASN A 251 -13.30 9.73 -11.54
C ASN A 251 -14.46 9.53 -10.54
N ARG A 252 -14.87 8.28 -10.29
CA ARG A 252 -15.88 7.95 -9.28
C ARG A 252 -15.41 8.31 -7.87
N LEU A 253 -14.15 8.02 -7.55
CA LEU A 253 -13.52 8.35 -6.28
C LEU A 253 -13.55 9.87 -6.01
N ARG A 254 -13.21 10.67 -7.02
CA ARG A 254 -13.33 12.14 -6.98
C ARG A 254 -14.75 12.60 -6.66
N GLY A 255 -15.75 12.00 -7.32
CA GLY A 255 -17.17 12.31 -7.08
C GLY A 255 -17.61 12.03 -5.64
N LEU A 256 -17.14 10.93 -5.06
CA LEU A 256 -17.39 10.58 -3.66
C LEU A 256 -16.69 11.55 -2.70
N ARG A 257 -15.42 11.90 -2.97
CA ARG A 257 -14.67 12.89 -2.19
C ARG A 257 -15.37 14.22 -2.15
N ASN A 258 -15.83 14.73 -3.31
CA ASN A 258 -16.56 16.00 -3.37
C ASN A 258 -17.88 15.94 -2.59
N SER A 259 -18.59 14.81 -2.66
CA SER A 259 -19.81 14.61 -1.88
C SER A 259 -19.53 14.65 -0.37
N LEU A 260 -18.48 13.97 0.09
CA LEU A 260 -18.06 13.98 1.50
C LEU A 260 -17.60 15.36 1.97
N ALA A 261 -16.78 16.05 1.18
CA ALA A 261 -16.24 17.37 1.53
C ALA A 261 -17.34 18.44 1.66
N HIS A 262 -18.35 18.42 0.77
CA HIS A 262 -19.41 19.44 0.78
C HIS A 262 -20.59 19.10 1.69
N ARG A 263 -20.88 17.81 1.92
CA ARG A 263 -22.10 17.39 2.64
C ARG A 263 -21.81 16.69 3.97
N GLY A 264 -20.54 16.41 4.29
CA GLY A 264 -20.11 15.61 5.45
C GLY A 264 -20.50 14.13 5.38
N LYS A 265 -21.21 13.70 4.33
CA LYS A 265 -21.68 12.33 4.12
C LYS A 265 -21.84 12.02 2.64
N THR A 266 -21.66 10.76 2.27
CA THR A 266 -22.07 10.27 0.95
C THR A 266 -23.60 10.12 0.91
N ALA A 267 -24.18 10.20 -0.30
CA ALA A 267 -25.62 10.01 -0.48
C ALA A 267 -26.09 8.59 -0.10
N LYS A 268 -25.21 7.60 -0.26
CA LYS A 268 -25.39 6.21 0.13
C LYS A 268 -24.15 5.75 0.88
N GLN A 269 -24.32 4.91 1.91
CA GLN A 269 -23.21 4.25 2.58
C GLN A 269 -22.38 3.47 1.55
N ILE A 270 -21.07 3.66 1.58
CA ILE A 270 -20.15 2.95 0.69
C ILE A 270 -20.01 1.51 1.20
N ASP A 271 -20.18 0.53 0.31
CA ASP A 271 -20.00 -0.89 0.62
C ASP A 271 -18.54 -1.35 0.44
N LYS A 272 -18.22 -2.52 1.02
CA LYS A 272 -16.87 -3.14 0.96
C LYS A 272 -16.39 -3.24 -0.48
N LYS A 273 -17.22 -3.79 -1.38
CA LYS A 273 -16.87 -4.01 -2.79
C LYS A 273 -16.50 -2.72 -3.50
N THR A 274 -17.34 -1.69 -3.36
CA THR A 274 -17.10 -0.39 -3.97
C THR A 274 -15.78 0.18 -3.49
N ILE A 275 -15.53 0.20 -2.17
CA ILE A 275 -14.30 0.83 -1.68
C ILE A 275 -13.06 0.02 -2.03
N SER A 276 -13.13 -1.32 -2.07
CA SER A 276 -12.05 -2.18 -2.55
C SER A 276 -11.64 -1.81 -3.98
N GLU A 277 -12.60 -1.65 -4.89
CA GLU A 277 -12.35 -1.23 -6.27
C GLU A 277 -11.67 0.15 -6.33
N LEU A 278 -12.09 1.09 -5.48
CA LEU A 278 -11.54 2.45 -5.47
C LEU A 278 -10.13 2.52 -4.89
N ILE A 279 -9.85 1.82 -3.79
CA ILE A 279 -8.49 1.75 -3.20
C ILE A 279 -7.57 1.03 -4.19
N CYS A 280 -8.00 -0.09 -4.78
CA CYS A 280 -7.23 -0.80 -5.80
C CYS A 280 -6.92 0.13 -6.99
N SER A 281 -7.92 0.86 -7.50
CA SER A 281 -7.73 1.85 -8.57
C SER A 281 -6.72 2.93 -8.20
N SER A 282 -6.71 3.35 -6.93
CA SER A 282 -5.79 4.38 -6.44
C SER A 282 -4.36 3.86 -6.42
N ALA A 283 -4.14 2.64 -5.94
CA ALA A 283 -2.83 2.00 -5.98
C ALA A 283 -2.30 1.76 -7.41
N PHE A 284 -3.16 1.29 -8.32
CA PHE A 284 -2.80 1.19 -9.75
C PHE A 284 -2.54 2.57 -10.36
N GLY A 285 -3.33 3.58 -10.01
CA GLY A 285 -3.14 4.96 -10.44
C GLY A 285 -1.78 5.51 -10.03
N LEU A 286 -1.41 5.36 -8.75
CA LEU A 286 -0.09 5.74 -8.23
C LEU A 286 1.04 5.01 -8.97
N SER A 287 0.92 3.69 -9.11
CA SER A 287 1.93 2.88 -9.79
C SER A 287 2.12 3.30 -11.24
N TYR A 288 1.01 3.56 -11.96
CA TYR A 288 1.05 4.08 -13.32
C TYR A 288 1.77 5.44 -13.41
N LEU A 289 1.45 6.37 -12.49
CA LEU A 289 2.05 7.70 -12.48
C LEU A 289 3.55 7.65 -12.18
N ASN A 290 3.96 6.80 -11.23
CA ASN A 290 5.38 6.59 -10.91
C ASN A 290 6.14 5.99 -12.10
N LEU A 291 5.59 4.96 -12.76
CA LEU A 291 6.20 4.36 -13.95
C LEU A 291 6.29 5.35 -15.12
N LEU A 292 5.26 6.20 -15.30
CA LEU A 292 5.28 7.25 -16.30
C LEU A 292 6.33 8.31 -15.98
N GLN A 293 6.47 8.71 -14.71
CA GLN A 293 7.50 9.66 -14.27
C GLN A 293 8.90 9.11 -14.57
N GLU A 294 9.17 7.85 -14.18
CA GLU A 294 10.44 7.20 -14.49
C GLU A 294 10.73 7.16 -15.99
N ARG A 295 9.69 6.95 -16.81
CA ARG A 295 9.83 6.95 -18.27
C ARG A 295 10.17 8.34 -18.82
N ILE A 296 9.53 9.38 -18.31
CA ILE A 296 9.81 10.79 -18.67
C ILE A 296 11.25 11.13 -18.31
N ASP A 297 11.66 10.86 -17.06
CA ASP A 297 12.99 11.18 -16.54
C ASP A 297 14.11 10.49 -17.34
N LYS A 298 13.91 9.21 -17.71
CA LYS A 298 14.85 8.46 -18.56
C LYS A 298 14.98 9.06 -19.97
N ARG A 299 13.92 9.70 -20.49
CA ARG A 299 13.95 10.29 -21.84
C ARG A 299 14.68 11.63 -21.83
N GLU A 300 14.50 12.43 -20.78
CA GLU A 300 15.22 13.70 -20.60
C GLU A 300 16.74 13.49 -20.52
N ILE A 301 17.20 12.44 -19.85
CA ILE A 301 18.63 12.10 -19.75
C ILE A 301 19.24 11.75 -21.13
N ASN A 302 18.46 11.16 -22.04
CA ASN A 302 18.96 10.71 -23.36
C ASN A 302 18.86 11.77 -24.46
N CYS A 303 18.27 12.93 -24.17
CA CYS A 303 18.13 14.05 -25.11
C CYS A 303 19.11 15.21 -24.83
N HIS A 304 19.97 15.07 -23.82
CA HIS A 304 21.08 15.97 -23.49
C HIS A 304 22.43 15.32 -23.79
#